data_AF-A0A099PB33-F1
#
_entry.id   AF-A0A099PB33-F1
#
_cell.length_a   1.000
_cell.length_b   1.000
_cell.length_c   1.000
_cell.angle_alpha   90.00
_cell.angle_beta   90.00
_cell.angle_gamma   90.00
#
_symmetry.space_group_name_H-M   'P 1'
#
loop_
_entity.id
_entity.type
_entity.pdbx_description
1 polymer ?
#
loop_
_entity_poly.entity_id
_entity_poly.type
_entity_poly.pdbx_seq_one_letter_code
_entity_poly.pdbx_strand_id
1 'polypeptide(L)'
;MARYKHYDYNQTKMIPLRFADQIQPGTFEYTLNHVVDNDLDLSVFESRYRNDVNGAPAYDPAILLKVVLFAYSRGITSSRKIAQACRENVIF
;
A
#
# COMPACT_ATOMS: atom_id res chain seq x y z
N MET A 1 6.53 44.15 3.23
CA MET A 1 6.62 42.93 2.40
C MET A 1 6.17 41.73 3.22
N ALA A 2 5.54 40.73 2.59
CA ALA A 2 5.09 39.52 3.28
C ALA A 2 6.28 38.66 3.74
N ARG A 3 6.16 38.04 4.91
CA ARG A 3 7.19 37.18 5.50
C ARG A 3 6.77 35.72 5.34
N TYR A 4 7.47 35.00 4.46
CA TYR A 4 7.15 33.59 4.16
C TYR A 4 7.76 32.64 5.19
N LYS A 5 7.19 31.43 5.29
CA LYS A 5 7.77 30.34 6.07
C LYS A 5 9.06 29.84 5.40
N HIS A 6 10.04 29.45 6.20
CA HIS A 6 11.25 28.82 5.70
C HIS A 6 10.91 27.44 5.11
N TYR A 7 11.54 27.10 3.97
CA TYR A 7 11.44 25.81 3.33
C TYR A 7 12.84 25.34 2.92
N ASP A 8 13.11 24.05 3.13
CA ASP A 8 14.34 23.37 2.76
C ASP A 8 13.97 22.03 2.12
N TYR A 9 14.42 21.80 0.89
CA TYR A 9 14.16 20.56 0.16
C TYR A 9 14.94 19.37 0.71
N ASN A 10 16.02 19.60 1.47
CA ASN A 10 16.77 18.55 2.14
C ASN A 10 16.17 18.17 3.51
N GLN A 11 15.13 18.88 3.96
CA GLN A 11 14.52 18.62 5.26
C GLN A 11 13.66 17.36 5.22
N THR A 12 14.15 16.29 5.84
CA THR A 12 13.32 15.12 6.16
C THR A 12 12.25 15.49 7.19
N LYS A 13 11.01 15.07 6.97
CA LYS A 13 9.91 15.21 7.94
C LYS A 13 9.32 13.83 8.25
N MET A 14 9.17 13.52 9.53
CA MET A 14 8.37 12.38 9.97
C MET A 14 6.90 12.84 10.04
N ILE A 15 6.05 12.24 9.23
CA ILE A 15 4.61 12.50 9.25
C ILE A 15 3.99 11.40 10.13
N PRO A 16 3.37 11.72 11.29
CA PRO A 16 2.67 10.72 12.07
C PRO A 16 1.50 10.20 11.24
N LEU A 17 1.53 8.90 10.94
CA LEU A 17 0.57 8.27 10.03
C LEU A 17 -0.13 7.12 10.74
N ARG A 18 -1.46 7.13 10.69
CA ARG A 18 -2.30 6.00 11.06
C ARG A 18 -2.90 5.45 9.77
N PHE A 19 -2.51 4.25 9.37
CA PHE A 19 -2.96 3.66 8.10
C PHE A 19 -4.49 3.54 8.02
N ALA A 20 -5.15 3.21 9.13
CA ALA A 20 -6.61 3.18 9.23
C ALA A 20 -7.27 4.53 8.91
N ASP A 21 -6.57 5.64 9.16
CA ASP A 21 -7.05 7.00 8.87
C ASP A 21 -6.57 7.48 7.48
N GLN A 22 -5.80 6.71 6.71
CA GLN A 22 -5.44 7.08 5.34
C GLN A 22 -6.46 6.58 4.32
N ILE A 23 -7.05 5.42 4.61
CA ILE A 23 -8.04 4.78 3.76
C ILE A 23 -9.42 5.30 4.17
N GLN A 24 -9.87 6.37 3.51
CA GLN A 24 -11.08 7.09 3.89
C GLN A 24 -12.35 6.44 3.34
N PRO A 25 -13.45 6.37 4.11
CA PRO A 25 -14.73 5.88 3.61
C PRO A 25 -15.19 6.60 2.34
N GLY A 26 -15.78 5.84 1.41
CA GLY A 26 -16.25 6.38 0.13
C GLY A 26 -15.19 6.49 -0.97
N THR A 27 -13.92 6.18 -0.68
CA THR A 27 -12.90 6.05 -1.73
C THR A 27 -12.83 4.63 -2.30
N PHE A 28 -12.18 4.50 -3.45
CA PHE A 28 -11.93 3.19 -4.05
C PHE A 28 -11.02 2.33 -3.16
N GLU A 29 -9.98 2.93 -2.57
CA GLU A 29 -9.03 2.27 -1.66
C GLU A 29 -9.74 1.63 -0.47
N TYR A 30 -10.76 2.30 0.07
CA TYR A 30 -11.57 1.78 1.18
C TYR A 30 -12.37 0.56 0.76
N THR A 31 -13.05 0.65 -0.38
CA THR A 31 -13.82 -0.47 -0.92
C THR A 31 -12.92 -1.66 -1.22
N LEU A 32 -11.78 -1.42 -1.86
CA LEU A 32 -10.79 -2.44 -2.16
C LEU A 32 -10.26 -3.10 -0.89
N ASN A 33 -9.92 -2.32 0.13
CA ASN A 33 -9.44 -2.86 1.40
C ASN A 33 -10.50 -3.75 2.06
N HIS A 34 -11.75 -3.28 2.13
CA HIS A 34 -12.85 -4.05 2.71
C HIS A 34 -13.08 -5.37 1.97
N VAL A 35 -13.17 -5.32 0.64
CA VAL A 35 -13.44 -6.50 -0.19
C VAL A 35 -12.35 -7.54 -0.04
N VAL A 36 -11.08 -7.13 -0.08
CA VAL A 36 -9.97 -8.07 0.06
C VAL A 36 -9.92 -8.69 1.46
N ASP A 37 -10.23 -7.92 2.52
CA ASP A 37 -10.13 -8.40 3.90
C ASP A 37 -11.32 -9.24 4.36
N ASN A 38 -12.52 -9.00 3.80
CA ASN A 38 -13.77 -9.57 4.34
C ASN A 38 -14.52 -10.45 3.35
N ASP A 39 -14.37 -10.20 2.04
CA ASP A 39 -15.25 -10.79 1.01
C ASP A 39 -14.53 -11.81 0.12
N LEU A 40 -13.18 -11.82 0.11
CA LEU A 40 -12.38 -12.75 -0.68
C LEU A 40 -11.79 -13.89 0.17
N ASP A 41 -11.95 -15.12 -0.31
CA ASP A 41 -11.23 -16.27 0.24
C ASP A 41 -9.81 -16.34 -0.35
N LEU A 42 -8.82 -16.04 0.48
CA LEU A 42 -7.40 -16.05 0.12
C LEU A 42 -6.67 -17.34 0.53
N SER A 43 -7.38 -18.34 1.06
CA SER A 43 -6.80 -19.61 1.54
C SER A 43 -5.99 -20.36 0.46
N VAL A 44 -6.28 -20.10 -0.82
CA VAL A 44 -5.53 -20.63 -1.96
C VAL A 44 -4.05 -20.21 -1.98
N PHE A 45 -3.71 -19.07 -1.36
CA PHE A 45 -2.34 -18.59 -1.27
C PHE A 45 -1.58 -19.22 -0.11
N GLU A 46 -2.26 -19.51 1.00
CA GLU A 46 -1.67 -20.05 2.23
C GLU A 46 -0.90 -21.35 1.98
N SER A 47 -1.46 -22.26 1.17
CA SER A 47 -0.85 -23.56 0.90
C SER A 47 0.49 -23.48 0.15
N ARG A 48 0.86 -22.31 -0.37
CA ARG A 48 2.12 -22.08 -1.09
C ARG A 48 3.26 -21.62 -0.17
N TYR A 49 2.96 -21.13 1.02
CA TYR A 49 3.98 -20.69 1.98
C TYR A 49 4.45 -21.87 2.84
N ARG A 50 5.77 -21.98 3.01
CA ARG A 50 6.45 -23.00 3.83
C ARG A 50 7.68 -22.39 4.50
N ASN A 51 7.47 -21.29 5.22
CA ASN A 51 8.52 -20.45 5.79
C ASN A 51 8.38 -20.23 7.30
N ASP A 52 7.79 -21.19 8.01
CA ASP A 52 7.53 -21.10 9.46
C ASP A 52 8.79 -21.01 10.32
N VAL A 53 9.91 -21.58 9.84
CA VAL A 53 11.12 -21.78 10.67
C VAL A 53 12.34 -21.02 10.13
N ASN A 54 12.49 -20.90 8.81
CA ASN A 54 13.70 -20.37 8.19
C ASN A 54 13.37 -19.46 7.01
N GLY A 55 14.23 -18.47 6.76
CA GLY A 55 14.14 -17.55 5.62
C GLY A 55 13.52 -16.20 5.99
N ALA A 56 13.32 -15.37 4.96
CA ALA A 56 12.66 -14.07 5.14
C ALA A 56 11.15 -14.28 5.40
N PRO A 57 10.53 -13.48 6.28
CA PRO A 57 9.09 -13.45 6.43
C PRO A 57 8.40 -13.21 5.08
N ALA A 58 7.25 -13.87 4.89
CA ALA A 58 6.44 -13.66 3.72
C ALA A 58 5.70 -12.33 3.80
N TYR A 59 5.46 -11.72 2.64
CA TYR A 59 4.43 -10.70 2.51
C TYR A 59 3.05 -11.36 2.54
N ASP A 60 2.14 -10.75 3.28
CA ASP A 60 0.73 -11.15 3.34
C ASP A 60 0.08 -11.06 1.94
N PRO A 61 -0.53 -12.14 1.43
CA PRO A 61 -1.23 -12.15 0.15
C PRO A 61 -2.30 -11.07 0.01
N ALA A 62 -3.02 -10.75 1.09
CA ALA A 62 -4.04 -9.71 1.09
C ALA A 62 -3.44 -8.33 0.75
N ILE A 63 -2.29 -8.00 1.36
CA ILE A 63 -1.60 -6.74 1.10
C ILE A 63 -1.12 -6.68 -0.36
N LEU A 64 -0.47 -7.75 -0.83
CA LEU A 64 0.03 -7.81 -2.21
C LEU A 64 -1.11 -7.69 -3.23
N LEU A 65 -2.25 -8.34 -2.97
CA LEU A 65 -3.41 -8.27 -3.85
C LEU A 65 -4.00 -6.86 -3.91
N LYS A 66 -4.12 -6.17 -2.75
CA LYS A 66 -4.55 -4.76 -2.71
C LYS A 66 -3.63 -3.88 -3.56
N VAL A 67 -2.31 -4.01 -3.43
CA VAL A 67 -1.34 -3.23 -4.23
C VAL A 67 -1.53 -3.46 -5.73
N VAL A 68 -1.68 -4.71 -6.16
CA VAL A 68 -1.85 -5.05 -7.59
C VAL A 68 -3.18 -4.54 -8.14
N LEU A 69 -4.29 -4.79 -7.44
CA LEU A 69 -5.62 -4.34 -7.86
C LEU A 69 -5.71 -2.81 -7.88
N PHE A 70 -5.11 -2.16 -6.89
CA PHE A 70 -5.04 -0.71 -6.85
C PHE A 70 -4.23 -0.13 -8.01
N ALA A 71 -3.06 -0.69 -8.30
CA ALA A 71 -2.28 -0.32 -9.46
C ALA A 71 -3.07 -0.46 -10.76
N TYR A 72 -3.77 -1.58 -10.93
CA TYR A 72 -4.55 -1.84 -12.13
C TYR A 72 -5.73 -0.88 -12.27
N SER A 73 -6.39 -0.51 -11.17
CA SER A 73 -7.43 0.53 -11.17
C SER A 73 -6.92 1.89 -11.65
N ARG A 74 -5.62 2.16 -11.47
CA ARG A 74 -4.92 3.37 -11.92
C ARG A 74 -4.27 3.22 -13.31
N GLY A 75 -4.50 2.11 -14.00
CA GLY A 75 -3.90 1.82 -15.32
C GLY A 75 -2.41 1.47 -15.27
N ILE A 76 -1.86 1.16 -14.10
CA ILE A 76 -0.45 0.81 -13.91
C ILE A 76 -0.31 -0.72 -13.95
N THR A 77 0.10 -1.27 -15.09
CA THR A 77 0.25 -2.73 -15.26
C THR A 77 1.70 -3.21 -15.17
N SER A 78 2.68 -2.30 -15.31
CA SER A 78 4.10 -2.63 -15.24
C SER A 78 4.55 -2.83 -13.79
N SER A 79 5.06 -4.02 -13.47
CA SER A 79 5.57 -4.34 -12.13
C SER A 79 6.62 -3.36 -11.63
N ARG A 80 7.48 -2.83 -12.52
CA ARG A 80 8.47 -1.80 -12.15
C ARG A 80 7.80 -0.49 -11.76
N LYS A 81 6.75 -0.09 -12.47
CA LYS A 81 5.97 1.12 -12.16
C LYS A 81 5.19 0.94 -10.86
N ILE A 82 4.67 -0.25 -10.58
CA ILE A 82 4.02 -0.57 -9.29
C ILE A 82 5.04 -0.45 -8.16
N ALA A 83 6.22 -1.06 -8.31
CA ALA A 83 7.27 -0.98 -7.31
C ALA A 83 7.76 0.46 -7.08
N GLN A 84 7.81 1.28 -8.13
CA GLN A 84 8.11 2.71 -8.01
C GLN A 84 6.99 3.45 -7.25
N ALA A 85 5.72 3.16 -7.58
CA ALA A 85 4.58 3.79 -6.93
C ALA A 85 4.58 3.57 -5.41
N CYS A 86 4.88 2.35 -4.95
CA CYS A 86 5.02 2.02 -3.52
C CYS A 86 6.17 2.75 -2.81
N ARG A 87 7.19 3.23 -3.52
CA ARG A 87 8.29 4.01 -2.91
C ARG A 87 7.96 5.49 -2.80
N GLU A 88 7.18 5.99 -3.74
CA GLU A 88 7.01 7.43 -3.95
C GLU A 88 5.64 7.94 -3.48
N ASN A 89 4.65 7.06 -3.29
CA ASN A 89 3.28 7.46 -2.96
C ASN A 89 2.82 6.83 -1.66
N VAL A 90 2.50 7.66 -0.67
CA VAL A 90 2.08 7.23 0.68
C VAL A 90 0.79 6.39 0.68
N ILE A 91 -0.06 6.53 -0.33
CA ILE A 91 -1.32 5.78 -0.46
C ILE A 91 -1.09 4.35 -1.00
N PHE A 92 0.02 4.11 -1.70
CA PHE A 92 0.37 2.80 -2.26
C PHE A 92 1.04 1.90 -1.22
#